data_AF-A0ABD5SEN9-F1
#
_entry.id   AF-A0ABD5SEN9-F1
#
_cell.length_a   1.000
_cell.length_b   1.000
_cell.length_c   1.000
_cell.angle_alpha   90.00
_cell.angle_beta   90.00
_cell.angle_gamma   90.00
#
_symmetry.space_group_name_H-M   'P 1'
#
loop_
_entity.id
_entity.type
_entity.pdbx_description
1 polymer ?
#
loop_
_entity_poly.entity_id
_entity_poly.type
_entity_poly.pdbx_seq_one_letter_code
_entity_poly.pdbx_strand_id
1 'polypeptide(L)'
;DAAGVAHTIDSVADGEYVATAEHGLAADRIRLTDRRIELASGGATARATLHGGPVTPVLAEGSGGDDRLRSVLDGVPPDAVFDDPEAFAAAAADARTGGQEWRAAPDRITVRQVHYEGYRATLVG
;
A
#
# COMPACT_ATOMS: atom_id res chain seq x y z
N ASP A 1 -8.86 12.67 -4.94
CA ASP A 1 -8.08 13.47 -3.94
C ASP A 1 -7.69 12.58 -2.76
N ALA A 2 -6.96 13.09 -1.76
CA ALA A 2 -6.41 12.27 -0.68
C ALA A 2 -7.49 11.58 0.18
N ALA A 3 -8.64 12.23 0.39
CA ALA A 3 -9.73 11.64 1.16
C ALA A 3 -10.41 10.49 0.40
N GLY A 4 -10.62 10.66 -0.91
CA GLY A 4 -11.16 9.59 -1.77
C GLY A 4 -10.27 8.34 -1.81
N VAL A 5 -8.94 8.53 -1.86
CA VAL A 5 -7.99 7.40 -1.80
C VAL A 5 -8.02 6.74 -0.42
N ALA A 6 -7.97 7.52 0.66
CA ALA A 6 -8.05 6.98 2.02
C ALA A 6 -9.33 6.17 2.25
N HIS A 7 -10.47 6.64 1.75
CA HIS A 7 -11.72 5.90 1.81
C HIS A 7 -11.66 4.55 1.08
N THR A 8 -11.02 4.49 -0.09
CA THR A 8 -10.84 3.24 -0.84
C THR A 8 -9.96 2.27 -0.07
N ILE A 9 -8.87 2.77 0.51
CA ILE A 9 -7.95 1.99 1.34
C ILE A 9 -8.69 1.42 2.55
N ASP A 10 -9.39 2.26 3.31
CA ASP A 10 -10.11 1.86 4.52
C ASP A 10 -11.21 0.83 4.21
N SER A 11 -11.92 0.99 3.09
CA SER A 11 -12.94 0.03 2.66
C SER A 11 -12.36 -1.37 2.37
N VAL A 12 -11.16 -1.46 1.81
CA VAL A 12 -10.49 -2.75 1.57
C VAL A 12 -9.85 -3.28 2.85
N ALA A 13 -9.28 -2.41 3.67
CA ALA A 13 -8.60 -2.79 4.91
C ALA A 13 -9.58 -3.35 5.95
N ASP A 14 -10.78 -2.77 6.06
CA ASP A 14 -11.81 -3.18 7.03
C ASP A 14 -12.63 -4.39 6.55
N GLY A 15 -12.69 -4.63 5.24
CA GLY A 15 -13.50 -5.70 4.65
C GLY A 15 -13.20 -7.09 5.22
N GLU A 16 -14.25 -7.84 5.58
CA GLU A 16 -14.14 -9.19 6.16
C GLU A 16 -13.55 -10.22 5.18
N TYR A 17 -13.76 -9.99 3.88
CA TYR A 17 -13.28 -10.85 2.80
C TYR A 17 -12.07 -10.23 2.10
N VAL A 18 -11.17 -11.09 1.61
CA VAL A 18 -10.05 -10.68 0.78
C VAL A 18 -10.59 -9.93 -0.45
N ALA A 19 -10.14 -8.68 -0.61
CA ALA A 19 -10.58 -7.79 -1.68
C ALA A 19 -9.39 -7.07 -2.31
N THR A 20 -9.57 -6.64 -3.55
CA THR A 20 -8.66 -5.75 -4.27
C THR A 20 -9.48 -4.60 -4.83
N ALA A 21 -8.96 -3.38 -4.73
CA ALA A 21 -9.55 -2.20 -5.33
C ALA A 21 -8.47 -1.33 -5.95
N GLU A 22 -8.89 -0.48 -6.89
CA GLU A 22 -8.00 0.42 -7.59
C GLU A 22 -8.63 1.81 -7.58
N HIS A 23 -7.80 2.85 -7.42
CA HIS A 23 -8.28 4.23 -7.40
C HIS A 23 -7.40 5.10 -8.30
N GLY A 24 -8.02 5.88 -9.19
CA GLY A 24 -7.31 6.82 -10.05
C GLY A 24 -6.74 7.98 -9.24
N LEU A 25 -5.50 8.35 -9.50
CA LEU A 25 -4.78 9.36 -8.74
C LEU A 25 -4.47 10.57 -9.62
N ALA A 26 -5.02 11.73 -9.25
CA ALA A 26 -4.69 13.01 -9.86
C ALA A 26 -3.73 13.76 -8.93
N ALA A 27 -2.46 13.34 -8.93
CA ALA A 27 -1.40 13.97 -8.15
C ALA A 27 -0.06 13.87 -8.90
N ASP A 28 0.85 14.81 -8.64
CA ASP A 28 2.21 14.77 -9.18
C ASP A 28 3.13 13.94 -8.28
N ARG A 29 2.89 14.00 -6.95
CA ARG A 29 3.66 13.26 -5.95
C ARG A 29 2.77 12.64 -4.89
N ILE A 30 3.20 11.51 -4.37
CA ILE A 30 2.56 10.78 -3.28
C ILE A 30 3.57 10.53 -2.16
N ARG A 31 3.09 10.61 -0.93
CA ARG A 31 3.76 10.07 0.26
C ARG A 31 2.75 9.20 1.00
N LEU A 32 3.10 7.95 1.25
CA LEU A 32 2.24 6.97 1.90
C LEU A 32 2.97 6.32 3.06
N THR A 33 2.52 6.61 4.28
CA THR A 33 2.94 5.89 5.49
C THR A 33 1.95 4.76 5.79
N ASP A 34 2.22 3.98 6.84
CA ASP A 34 1.32 2.95 7.34
C ASP A 34 -0.07 3.46 7.79
N ARG A 35 -0.24 4.78 8.02
CA ARG A 35 -1.47 5.39 8.54
C ARG A 35 -1.89 6.70 7.89
N ARG A 36 -1.17 7.17 6.87
CA ARG A 36 -1.45 8.45 6.24
C ARG A 36 -1.09 8.42 4.78
N ILE A 37 -1.93 9.05 3.98
CA ILE A 37 -1.63 9.40 2.59
C ILE A 37 -1.58 10.91 2.41
N GLU A 38 -0.58 11.36 1.70
CA GLU A 38 -0.40 12.75 1.29
C GLU A 38 -0.16 12.81 -0.22
N LEU A 39 -0.87 13.72 -0.88
CA LEU A 39 -0.82 13.92 -2.32
C LEU A 39 -0.45 15.37 -2.58
N ALA A 40 0.53 15.59 -3.44
CA ALA A 40 0.91 16.92 -3.88
C ALA A 40 0.62 17.10 -5.37
N SER A 41 -0.03 18.21 -5.73
CA SER A 41 -0.19 18.62 -7.12
C SER A 41 -0.21 20.13 -7.28
N GLY A 42 0.45 20.64 -8.32
CA GLY A 42 0.40 22.07 -8.67
C GLY A 42 0.79 23.01 -7.52
N GLY A 43 1.67 22.57 -6.60
CA GLY A 43 2.11 23.35 -5.44
C GLY A 43 1.22 23.25 -4.19
N ALA A 44 0.11 22.52 -4.24
CA ALA A 44 -0.74 22.24 -3.09
C ALA A 44 -0.54 20.81 -2.58
N THR A 45 -0.70 20.60 -1.27
CA THR A 45 -0.64 19.27 -0.63
C THR A 45 -1.97 18.97 0.07
N ALA A 46 -2.61 17.87 -0.29
CA ALA A 46 -3.75 17.28 0.40
C ALA A 46 -3.28 16.11 1.28
N ARG A 47 -3.94 15.90 2.41
CA ARG A 47 -3.60 14.83 3.36
C ARG A 47 -4.85 14.16 3.92
N ALA A 48 -4.79 12.85 4.14
CA ALA A 48 -5.83 12.07 4.79
C ALA A 48 -5.23 11.01 5.70
N THR A 49 -5.90 10.74 6.82
CA THR A 49 -5.55 9.67 7.76
C THR A 49 -6.25 8.39 7.31
N LEU A 50 -5.58 7.25 7.47
CA LEU A 50 -6.15 5.93 7.29
C LEU A 50 -6.67 5.44 8.65
N HIS A 51 -7.92 4.99 8.68
CA HIS A 51 -8.62 4.61 9.91
C HIS A 51 -8.61 3.11 10.18
N GLY A 52 -8.38 2.29 9.16
CA GLY A 52 -8.22 0.85 9.29
C GLY A 52 -6.90 0.43 9.96
N GLY A 53 -6.61 -0.87 9.89
CA GLY A 53 -5.30 -1.40 10.28
C GLY A 53 -4.15 -0.77 9.47
N PRO A 54 -2.91 -0.83 9.98
CA PRO A 54 -1.77 -0.24 9.28
C PRO A 54 -1.60 -0.85 7.89
N VAL A 55 -1.46 0.00 6.87
CA VAL A 55 -1.21 -0.45 5.50
C VAL A 55 0.27 -0.74 5.30
N THR A 56 0.60 -1.56 4.32
CA THR A 56 1.95 -1.87 3.88
C THR A 56 2.19 -1.15 2.53
N PRO A 57 2.96 -0.04 2.52
CA PRO A 57 3.26 0.69 1.30
C PRO A 57 4.16 -0.12 0.35
N VAL A 58 3.82 -0.14 -0.94
CA VAL A 58 4.55 -0.84 -2.01
C VAL A 58 4.74 0.09 -3.21
N LEU A 59 5.10 1.35 -2.95
CA LEU A 59 5.36 2.34 -4.01
C LEU A 59 6.68 2.01 -4.72
N ALA A 60 6.70 2.06 -6.05
CA ALA A 60 7.81 1.61 -6.89
C ALA A 60 9.16 2.36 -6.68
N GLU A 61 10.17 1.73 -7.28
CA GLU A 61 11.64 1.80 -7.22
C GLU A 61 12.35 3.05 -6.70
N GLY A 62 13.30 2.79 -5.78
CA GLY A 62 14.21 3.76 -5.20
C GLY A 62 14.41 3.48 -3.72
N SER A 63 15.29 2.53 -3.40
CA SER A 63 15.81 2.23 -2.05
C SER A 63 14.79 1.69 -1.04
N GLY A 64 14.41 0.41 -1.17
CA GLY A 64 13.88 -0.37 -0.03
C GLY A 64 12.49 -0.96 -0.16
N GLY A 65 11.87 -0.95 -1.35
CA GLY A 65 10.69 -1.78 -1.60
C GLY A 65 11.09 -3.22 -1.93
N ASP A 66 10.43 -4.21 -1.34
CA ASP A 66 10.65 -5.62 -1.66
C ASP A 66 9.84 -5.98 -2.93
N ASP A 67 10.53 -6.33 -4.03
CA ASP A 67 9.92 -6.72 -5.32
C ASP A 67 8.90 -7.87 -5.18
N ARG A 68 9.06 -8.70 -4.14
CA ARG A 68 8.11 -9.77 -3.82
C ARG A 68 6.78 -9.21 -3.35
N LEU A 69 6.77 -8.18 -2.51
CA LEU A 69 5.53 -7.50 -2.13
C LEU A 69 4.84 -6.86 -3.34
N ARG A 70 5.61 -6.34 -4.29
CA ARG A 70 5.06 -5.80 -5.54
C ARG A 70 4.43 -6.90 -6.39
N SER A 71 5.10 -8.04 -6.52
CA SER A 71 4.53 -9.22 -7.18
C SER A 71 3.21 -9.67 -6.53
N VAL A 72 3.14 -9.66 -5.20
CA VAL A 72 1.89 -9.98 -4.48
C VAL A 72 0.81 -8.93 -4.71
N LEU A 73 1.15 -7.63 -4.70
CA LEU A 73 0.22 -6.55 -5.04
C LEU A 73 -0.38 -6.75 -6.44
N ASP A 74 0.45 -7.16 -7.40
CA ASP A 74 0.06 -7.45 -8.78
C ASP A 74 -0.72 -8.77 -8.92
N GLY A 75 -0.79 -9.57 -7.85
CA GLY A 75 -1.66 -10.73 -7.72
C GLY A 75 -0.99 -12.09 -7.73
N VAL A 76 0.35 -12.12 -7.67
CA VAL A 76 1.08 -13.37 -7.43
C VAL A 76 0.78 -13.88 -6.01
N PRO A 77 0.47 -15.17 -5.82
CA PRO A 77 0.29 -15.74 -4.48
C PRO A 77 1.56 -15.57 -3.62
N PRO A 78 1.42 -15.25 -2.31
CA PRO A 78 2.59 -15.08 -1.43
C PRO A 78 3.51 -16.29 -1.38
N ASP A 79 2.96 -17.51 -1.39
CA ASP A 79 3.74 -18.78 -1.36
C ASP A 79 4.59 -19.01 -2.62
N ALA A 80 4.32 -18.27 -3.71
CA ALA A 80 5.12 -18.35 -4.93
C ALA A 80 6.37 -17.45 -4.90
N VAL A 81 6.44 -16.49 -3.97
CA VAL A 81 7.53 -15.49 -3.91
C VAL A 81 8.19 -15.38 -2.54
N PHE A 82 7.52 -15.84 -1.47
CA PHE A 82 8.08 -15.95 -0.13
C PHE A 82 8.27 -17.41 0.23
N ASP A 83 9.41 -17.73 0.83
CA ASP A 83 9.71 -19.08 1.29
C ASP A 83 8.74 -19.53 2.39
N ASP A 84 8.39 -18.60 3.30
CA ASP A 84 7.54 -18.86 4.45
C ASP A 84 6.70 -17.62 4.86
N PRO A 85 5.62 -17.79 5.64
CA PRO A 85 4.78 -16.69 6.12
C PRO A 85 5.51 -15.64 6.96
N GLU A 86 6.53 -16.04 7.72
CA GLU A 86 7.36 -15.14 8.52
C GLU A 86 8.18 -14.18 7.64
N ALA A 87 8.65 -14.66 6.49
CA ALA A 87 9.38 -13.82 5.52
C ALA A 87 8.46 -12.75 4.90
N PHE A 88 7.21 -13.12 4.58
CA PHE A 88 6.20 -12.15 4.15
C PHE A 88 5.90 -11.12 5.25
N ALA A 89 5.73 -11.57 6.49
CA ALA A 89 5.45 -10.69 7.62
C ALA A 89 6.59 -9.69 7.89
N ALA A 90 7.85 -10.14 7.78
CA ALA A 90 9.04 -9.30 7.91
C ALA A 90 9.10 -8.25 6.80
N ALA A 91 8.96 -8.66 5.53
CA ALA A 91 8.94 -7.72 4.40
C ALA A 91 7.82 -6.68 4.56
N ALA A 92 6.63 -7.10 4.97
CA ALA A 92 5.51 -6.19 5.22
C ALA A 92 5.78 -5.22 6.38
N ALA A 93 6.53 -5.64 7.40
CA ALA A 93 6.95 -4.78 8.51
C ALA A 93 8.01 -3.76 8.10
N ASP A 94 9.02 -4.16 7.34
CA ASP A 94 10.06 -3.27 6.82
C ASP A 94 9.44 -2.18 5.95
N ALA A 95 8.57 -2.56 5.01
CA ALA A 95 7.85 -1.65 4.14
C ALA A 95 7.02 -0.61 4.91
N ARG A 96 6.39 -0.99 6.03
CA ARG A 96 5.67 -0.05 6.90
C ARG A 96 6.57 1.03 7.50
N THR A 97 7.83 0.71 7.80
CA THR A 97 8.78 1.67 8.35
C THR A 97 9.44 2.56 7.29
N GLY A 98 9.52 2.08 6.04
CA GLY A 98 10.17 2.80 4.93
C GLY A 98 9.29 3.84 4.21
N GLY A 99 7.96 3.80 4.35
CA GLY A 99 6.99 4.64 3.63
C GLY A 99 6.95 6.12 4.05
N GLN A 100 8.07 6.84 4.07
CA GLN A 100 8.13 8.21 4.60
C GLN A 100 8.54 9.26 3.56
N GLU A 101 8.93 8.83 2.36
CA GLU A 101 9.47 9.72 1.33
C GLU A 101 8.44 10.08 0.27
N TRP A 102 8.59 11.28 -0.29
CA TRP A 102 7.79 11.75 -1.42
C TRP A 102 8.28 11.14 -2.72
N ARG A 103 7.42 10.38 -3.40
CA ARG A 103 7.70 9.74 -4.69
C ARG A 103 6.82 10.31 -5.79
N ALA A 104 7.15 10.03 -7.04
CA ALA A 104 6.25 10.32 -8.16
C ALA A 104 4.95 9.56 -7.95
N ALA A 105 3.82 10.24 -8.11
CA ALA A 105 2.52 9.60 -8.02
C ALA A 105 2.27 8.77 -9.30
N PRO A 106 1.86 7.50 -9.18
CA PRO A 106 1.34 6.76 -10.32
C PRO A 106 -0.02 7.33 -10.74
N ASP A 107 -0.48 7.04 -11.96
CA ASP A 107 -1.83 7.43 -12.42
C ASP A 107 -2.95 6.72 -11.62
N ARG A 108 -2.61 5.62 -10.95
CA ARG A 108 -3.52 4.83 -10.13
C ARG A 108 -2.79 4.10 -9.02
N ILE A 109 -3.53 3.85 -7.95
CA ILE A 109 -3.10 3.10 -6.78
C ILE A 109 -3.90 1.81 -6.71
N THR A 110 -3.23 0.70 -6.44
CA THR A 110 -3.84 -0.60 -6.18
C THR A 110 -3.81 -0.86 -4.68
N VAL A 111 -4.92 -1.35 -4.14
CA VAL A 111 -5.06 -1.77 -2.75
C VAL A 111 -5.43 -3.23 -2.75
N ARG A 112 -4.60 -4.09 -2.14
CA ARG A 112 -4.85 -5.53 -2.07
C ARG A 112 -4.77 -6.01 -0.63
N GLN A 113 -5.85 -6.62 -0.16
CA GLN A 113 -5.82 -7.38 1.08
C GLN A 113 -5.16 -8.75 0.80
N VAL A 114 -4.26 -9.18 1.68
CA VAL A 114 -3.55 -10.46 1.58
C VAL A 114 -3.70 -11.20 2.89
N HIS A 115 -4.10 -12.46 2.82
CA HIS A 115 -4.11 -13.40 3.94
C HIS A 115 -3.16 -14.54 3.59
N TYR A 116 -2.13 -14.73 4.39
CA TYR A 116 -1.15 -15.80 4.20
C TYR A 116 -0.86 -16.47 5.52
N GLU A 117 -1.35 -17.71 5.68
CA GLU A 117 -1.15 -18.57 6.87
C GLU A 117 -1.26 -17.83 8.22
N GLY A 118 -2.35 -17.07 8.41
CA GLY A 118 -2.63 -16.33 9.64
C GLY A 118 -2.11 -14.88 9.67
N TYR A 119 -1.30 -14.47 8.69
CA TYR A 119 -0.89 -13.08 8.52
C TYR A 119 -1.83 -12.34 7.58
N ARG A 120 -2.35 -11.21 8.06
CA ARG A 120 -3.17 -10.28 7.26
C ARG A 120 -2.39 -9.00 6.99
N ALA A 121 -2.34 -8.56 5.74
CA ALA A 121 -1.77 -7.28 5.35
C ALA A 121 -2.63 -6.59 4.30
N THR A 122 -2.57 -5.26 4.26
CA THR A 122 -3.16 -4.45 3.19
C THR A 122 -2.03 -3.80 2.41
N LEU A 123 -1.73 -4.35 1.24
CA LEU A 123 -0.69 -3.82 0.34
C LEU A 123 -1.26 -2.65 -0.45
N VAL A 124 -0.48 -1.58 -0.60
CA VAL A 124 -0.91 -0.35 -1.26
C VAL A 124 0.22 0.23 -2.11
N GLY A 125 0.05 0.33 -3.44
CA GLY A 125 1.06 0.93 -4.33
C GLY A 125 0.80 0.82 -5.81
#